data_AF-A0A3A1P327-F1
#
_entry.id   AF-A0A3A1P327-F1
#
_cell.length_a   1.000
_cell.length_b   1.000
_cell.length_c   1.000
_cell.angle_alpha   90.00
_cell.angle_beta   90.00
_cell.angle_gamma   90.00
#
_symmetry.space_group_name_H-M   'P 1'
#
loop_
_entity.id
_entity.type
_entity.pdbx_description
1 polymer ?
#
loop_
_entity_poly.entity_id
_entity_poly.type
_entity_poly.pdbx_seq_one_letter_code
_entity_poly.pdbx_strand_id
1 'polypeptide(L)'
;MTRLATARALAGCLFLSSCGTGADQPEAAAPADAAPASPEQALFLQKCGICHSQGGTGTMMLARRLGDEKSLLAEREDLTPEYIAAVVRHGLNSMPPITRVELTDAQLSDVSLYLTGKPLMLDAAAQTGAGAEGEEP
;
A
#
# COMPACT_ATOMS: atom_id res chain seq x y z
N MET A 1 45.37 17.54 70.20
CA MET A 1 45.51 18.92 69.71
C MET A 1 44.49 19.13 68.61
N THR A 2 43.52 19.96 68.96
CA THR A 2 42.21 20.19 68.34
C THR A 2 42.33 21.15 67.16
N ARG A 3 41.64 20.90 66.03
CA ARG A 3 40.89 21.94 65.28
C ARG A 3 39.67 21.33 64.60
N LEU A 4 38.51 21.79 65.08
CA LEU A 4 37.15 21.66 64.56
C LEU A 4 36.82 22.99 63.85
N ALA A 5 36.07 22.99 62.74
CA ALA A 5 35.15 24.04 62.25
C ALA A 5 34.85 23.81 60.74
N THR A 6 33.66 23.31 60.34
CA THR A 6 32.46 24.05 59.82
C THR A 6 32.72 24.77 58.48
N ALA A 7 31.89 24.79 57.43
CA ALA A 7 30.42 24.73 57.35
C ALA A 7 29.96 24.42 55.89
N ARG A 8 28.65 24.16 55.78
CA ARG A 8 27.80 23.85 54.61
C ARG A 8 27.92 24.84 53.46
N ALA A 9 27.68 24.35 52.23
CA ALA A 9 26.81 25.04 51.26
C ALA A 9 26.25 24.02 50.25
N LEU A 10 24.93 23.77 50.34
CA LEU A 10 24.13 23.30 49.21
C LEU A 10 23.88 24.51 48.29
N ALA A 11 24.25 24.41 47.02
CA ALA A 11 23.74 25.24 45.93
C ALA A 11 23.82 24.33 44.69
N GLY A 12 22.73 23.67 44.29
CA GLY A 12 21.58 24.34 43.69
C GLY A 12 21.81 24.30 42.18
N CYS A 13 21.54 23.14 41.56
CA CYS A 13 21.72 22.91 40.13
C CYS A 13 21.00 24.00 39.34
N LEU A 14 21.79 24.67 38.49
CA LEU A 14 21.33 25.52 37.43
C LEU A 14 20.38 24.74 36.51
N PHE A 15 19.14 25.20 36.40
CA PHE A 15 18.37 24.99 35.18
C PHE A 15 17.90 26.36 34.70
N LEU A 16 18.67 26.89 33.75
CA LEU A 16 18.26 28.01 32.90
C LEU A 16 16.97 27.57 32.19
N SER A 17 15.87 28.23 32.54
CA SER A 17 14.59 28.12 31.84
C SER A 17 14.74 28.82 30.49
N SER A 18 15.12 28.03 29.47
CA SER A 18 15.09 28.44 28.08
C SER A 18 13.66 28.32 27.56
N CYS A 19 12.99 29.47 27.34
CA CYS A 19 11.87 29.52 26.40
C CYS A 19 12.43 29.22 25.01
N GLY A 20 12.21 28.00 24.53
CA GLY A 20 12.66 27.55 23.22
C GLY A 20 11.65 26.60 22.61
N THR A 21 10.95 27.13 21.60
CA THR A 21 10.52 26.45 20.37
C THR A 21 9.49 25.33 20.51
N GLY A 22 8.34 25.56 19.87
CA GLY A 22 7.27 24.60 19.70
C GLY A 22 7.77 23.26 19.19
N ALA A 23 7.05 22.21 19.61
CA ALA A 23 7.18 20.88 19.05
C ALA A 23 6.84 20.94 17.55
N ASP A 24 7.86 21.09 16.72
CA ASP A 24 7.86 20.61 15.35
C ASP A 24 7.95 19.07 15.48
N GLN A 25 6.79 18.44 15.67
CA GLN A 25 6.66 17.05 15.26
C GLN A 25 6.80 17.07 13.75
N PRO A 26 7.71 16.28 13.14
CA PRO A 26 7.50 15.92 11.75
C PRO A 26 6.23 15.08 11.75
N GLU A 27 5.09 15.75 11.55
CA GLU A 27 3.92 15.13 10.98
C GLU A 27 4.45 14.52 9.70
N ALA A 28 4.71 13.21 9.73
CA ALA A 28 5.02 12.46 8.54
C ALA A 28 3.81 12.66 7.64
N ALA A 29 3.94 13.61 6.71
CA ALA A 29 2.89 13.92 5.76
C ALA A 29 2.57 12.60 5.06
N ALA A 30 1.43 12.02 5.42
CA ALA A 30 0.85 10.94 4.67
C ALA A 30 0.78 11.42 3.22
N PRO A 31 1.37 10.72 2.23
CA PRO A 31 1.19 11.11 0.85
C PRO A 31 -0.22 10.70 0.44
N ALA A 32 -1.20 11.49 0.86
CA ALA A 32 -2.59 11.37 0.48
C ALA A 32 -2.91 12.33 -0.67
N ASP A 33 -2.03 12.45 -1.67
CA ASP A 33 -2.29 13.23 -2.91
C ASP A 33 -1.28 12.94 -4.04
N ALA A 34 -0.45 11.90 -3.92
CA ALA A 34 0.42 11.54 -5.03
C ALA A 34 -0.41 10.94 -6.16
N ALA A 35 -0.34 11.55 -7.34
CA ALA A 35 -0.91 10.97 -8.55
C ALA A 35 -0.32 9.56 -8.78
N PRO A 36 -1.11 8.62 -9.34
CA PRO A 36 -0.58 7.31 -9.67
C PRO A 36 0.60 7.43 -10.64
N ALA A 37 1.66 6.66 -10.39
CA ALA A 37 2.89 6.64 -11.17
C ALA A 37 2.72 5.97 -12.54
N SER A 38 1.64 5.20 -12.74
CA SER A 38 1.32 4.57 -14.03
C SER A 38 -0.19 4.35 -14.23
N PRO A 39 -0.65 4.14 -15.48
CA PRO A 39 -2.03 3.74 -15.75
C PRO A 39 -2.46 2.45 -15.04
N GLU A 40 -1.56 1.47 -14.93
CA GLU A 40 -1.82 0.19 -14.26
C GLU A 40 -1.99 0.37 -12.76
N GLN A 41 -1.18 1.24 -12.14
CA GLN A 41 -1.38 1.63 -10.75
C GLN A 41 -2.72 2.36 -10.56
N ALA A 42 -3.09 3.26 -11.47
CA ALA A 42 -4.36 3.97 -11.41
C ALA A 42 -5.55 2.99 -11.48
N LEU A 43 -5.47 1.99 -12.37
CA LEU A 43 -6.46 0.93 -12.50
C LEU A 43 -6.56 0.08 -11.23
N PHE A 44 -5.43 -0.32 -10.63
CA PHE A 44 -5.40 -1.03 -9.36
C PHE A 44 -6.07 -0.21 -8.24
N LEU A 45 -5.73 1.08 -8.12
CA LEU A 45 -6.34 1.95 -7.11
C LEU A 45 -7.85 2.10 -7.33
N GLN A 46 -8.30 2.22 -8.58
CA GLN A 46 -9.71 2.33 -8.93
C GLN A 46 -10.50 1.05 -8.61
N LYS A 47 -9.95 -0.12 -8.92
CA LYS A 47 -10.67 -1.40 -8.87
C LYS A 47 -10.46 -2.18 -7.58
N CYS A 48 -9.31 -2.01 -6.95
CA CYS A 48 -8.86 -2.81 -5.81
C CYS A 48 -8.57 -1.95 -4.57
N GLY A 49 -8.22 -0.68 -4.77
CA GLY A 49 -7.70 0.21 -3.72
C GLY A 49 -8.64 0.39 -2.53
N ILE A 50 -9.96 0.38 -2.72
CA ILE A 50 -10.93 0.49 -1.62
C ILE A 50 -10.72 -0.57 -0.52
N CYS A 51 -10.24 -1.77 -0.89
CA CYS A 51 -9.95 -2.85 0.05
C CYS A 51 -8.45 -3.08 0.26
N HIS A 52 -7.62 -2.83 -0.75
CA HIS A 52 -6.21 -3.20 -0.76
C HIS A 52 -5.22 -2.05 -0.65
N SER A 53 -5.68 -0.80 -0.52
CA SER A 53 -4.84 0.32 -0.08
C SER A 53 -4.56 0.26 1.42
N GLN A 54 -3.66 1.12 1.90
CA GLN A 54 -3.36 1.25 3.34
C GLN A 54 -4.65 1.46 4.15
N GLY A 55 -4.82 0.66 5.21
CA GLY A 55 -6.02 0.71 6.07
C GLY A 55 -7.28 0.07 5.47
N GLY A 56 -7.24 -0.42 4.24
CA GLY A 56 -8.32 -1.16 3.62
C GLY A 56 -8.56 -2.52 4.26
N THR A 57 -9.79 -3.01 4.19
CA THR A 57 -10.19 -4.27 4.83
C THR A 57 -9.42 -5.49 4.30
N GLY A 58 -9.09 -5.52 3.01
CA GLY A 58 -8.26 -6.55 2.39
C GLY A 58 -6.83 -6.53 2.94
N THR A 59 -6.21 -5.36 3.01
CA THR A 59 -4.87 -5.16 3.61
C THR A 59 -4.84 -5.61 5.07
N MET A 60 -5.83 -5.22 5.87
CA MET A 60 -5.94 -5.64 7.27
C MET A 60 -6.10 -7.16 7.43
N MET A 61 -6.86 -7.82 6.54
CA MET A 61 -7.00 -9.28 6.57
C MET A 61 -5.73 -10.00 6.16
N LEU A 62 -4.98 -9.47 5.18
CA LEU A 62 -3.68 -10.00 4.79
C LEU A 62 -2.66 -9.87 5.93
N ALA A 63 -2.58 -8.70 6.59
CA ALA A 63 -1.73 -8.48 7.76
C ALA A 63 -1.94 -9.55 8.83
N ARG A 64 -3.20 -9.83 9.19
CA ARG A 64 -3.57 -10.83 10.20
C ARG A 64 -3.20 -12.27 9.82
N ARG A 65 -3.13 -12.58 8.53
CA ARG A 65 -2.91 -13.94 8.04
C ARG A 65 -1.47 -14.23 7.66
N LEU A 66 -0.78 -13.23 7.11
CA LEU A 66 0.51 -13.37 6.45
C LEU A 66 1.62 -12.53 7.11
N GLY A 67 1.29 -11.64 8.05
CA GLY A 67 2.21 -10.67 8.62
C GLY A 67 2.08 -9.29 7.97
N ASP A 68 2.49 -8.24 8.68
CA ASP A 68 2.41 -6.85 8.23
C ASP A 68 3.25 -6.62 6.97
N GLU A 69 4.37 -7.33 6.84
CA GLU A 69 5.28 -7.30 5.70
C GLU A 69 4.66 -7.84 4.40
N LYS A 70 3.53 -8.55 4.49
CA LYS A 70 2.78 -9.08 3.35
C LYS A 70 1.36 -8.51 3.26
N SER A 71 1.10 -7.41 3.98
CA SER A 71 -0.24 -6.81 4.05
C SER A 71 -0.59 -6.04 2.77
N LEU A 72 0.36 -5.30 2.22
CA LEU A 72 0.19 -4.50 1.00
C LEU A 72 0.51 -5.33 -0.24
N LEU A 73 -0.46 -5.50 -1.12
CA LEU A 73 -0.28 -6.32 -2.33
C LEU A 73 0.85 -5.82 -3.24
N ALA A 74 0.99 -4.51 -3.39
CA ALA A 74 2.01 -3.89 -4.24
C ALA A 74 3.44 -4.06 -3.73
N GLU A 75 3.62 -4.47 -2.47
CA GLU A 75 4.93 -4.70 -1.84
C GLU A 75 5.29 -6.19 -1.77
N ARG A 76 4.40 -7.07 -2.24
CA ARG A 76 4.63 -8.52 -2.20
C ARG A 76 5.40 -9.00 -3.41
N GLU A 77 6.35 -9.90 -3.17
CA GLU A 77 7.17 -10.53 -4.21
C GLU A 77 6.72 -11.96 -4.56
N ASP A 78 5.78 -12.54 -3.79
CA ASP A 78 5.34 -13.94 -3.92
C ASP A 78 4.05 -14.12 -4.74
N LEU A 79 3.60 -13.08 -5.45
CA LEU A 79 2.42 -13.11 -6.31
C LEU A 79 2.78 -13.55 -7.73
N THR A 80 1.90 -14.34 -8.36
CA THR A 80 1.97 -14.63 -9.81
C THR A 80 0.71 -14.10 -10.51
N PRO A 81 0.79 -13.74 -11.81
CA PRO A 81 -0.38 -13.31 -12.58
C PRO A 81 -1.53 -14.32 -12.52
N GLU A 82 -1.25 -15.62 -12.62
CA GLU A 82 -2.25 -16.68 -12.61
C GLU A 82 -2.93 -16.81 -11.25
N TYR A 83 -2.17 -16.65 -10.17
CA TYR A 83 -2.74 -16.65 -8.82
C TYR A 83 -3.63 -15.43 -8.59
N ILE A 84 -3.20 -14.24 -9.03
CA ILE A 84 -4.02 -13.03 -9.00
C ILE A 84 -5.31 -13.26 -9.78
N ALA A 85 -5.22 -13.80 -10.99
CA ALA A 85 -6.39 -14.06 -11.82
C ALA A 85 -7.38 -15.04 -11.15
N ALA A 86 -6.88 -16.13 -10.58
CA ALA A 86 -7.72 -17.09 -9.87
C ALA A 86 -8.46 -16.44 -8.69
N VAL A 87 -7.75 -15.67 -7.85
CA VAL A 87 -8.35 -14.98 -6.70
C VAL A 87 -9.35 -13.92 -7.15
N VAL A 88 -9.03 -13.12 -8.16
CA VAL A 88 -9.93 -12.09 -8.68
C VAL A 88 -11.19 -12.70 -9.27
N ARG A 89 -11.09 -13.80 -10.02
CA ARG A 89 -12.25 -14.41 -10.71
C ARG A 89 -13.12 -15.27 -9.79
N HIS A 90 -12.55 -15.86 -8.75
CA HIS A 90 -13.27 -16.77 -7.86
C HIS A 90 -13.54 -16.20 -6.47
N GLY A 91 -12.92 -15.06 -6.13
CA GLY A 91 -12.92 -14.53 -4.77
C GLY A 91 -12.01 -15.34 -3.85
N LEU A 92 -11.76 -14.79 -2.66
CA LEU A 92 -11.02 -15.49 -1.60
C LEU A 92 -11.48 -14.98 -0.24
N ASN A 93 -12.09 -15.86 0.56
CA ASN A 93 -12.65 -15.52 1.87
C ASN A 93 -13.66 -14.37 1.79
N SER A 94 -13.30 -13.19 2.32
CA SER A 94 -14.13 -11.99 2.33
C SER A 94 -13.94 -11.13 1.07
N MET A 95 -12.99 -11.47 0.21
CA MET A 95 -12.82 -10.82 -1.10
C MET A 95 -13.86 -11.43 -2.08
N PRO A 96 -14.83 -10.64 -2.57
CA PRO A 96 -15.80 -11.12 -3.55
C PRO A 96 -15.15 -11.39 -4.91
N PRO A 97 -15.72 -12.29 -5.73
CA PRO A 97 -15.29 -12.44 -7.12
C PRO A 97 -15.61 -11.18 -7.92
N ILE A 98 -14.71 -10.80 -8.83
CA ILE A 98 -14.85 -9.67 -9.76
C ILE A 98 -15.08 -10.23 -11.16
N THR A 99 -16.23 -9.90 -11.75
CA THR A 99 -16.64 -10.43 -13.04
C THR A 99 -15.86 -9.81 -14.21
N ARG A 100 -15.95 -10.42 -15.39
CA ARG A 100 -15.34 -9.87 -16.62
C ARG A 100 -15.97 -8.55 -17.08
N VAL A 101 -17.20 -8.27 -16.65
CA VAL A 101 -17.89 -7.01 -16.93
C VAL A 101 -17.30 -5.88 -16.08
N GLU A 102 -16.95 -6.17 -14.82
CA GLU A 102 -16.40 -5.18 -13.89
C GLU A 102 -14.90 -4.95 -14.10
N LEU A 103 -14.17 -6.01 -14.48
CA LEU A 103 -12.74 -5.98 -14.79
C LEU A 103 -12.47 -6.92 -15.97
N THR A 104 -12.19 -6.36 -17.14
CA THR A 104 -11.92 -7.15 -18.34
C THR A 104 -10.65 -7.98 -18.20
N ASP A 105 -10.46 -8.93 -19.11
CA ASP A 105 -9.27 -9.78 -19.12
C ASP A 105 -7.98 -8.99 -19.43
N ALA A 106 -8.06 -7.97 -20.29
CA ALA A 106 -6.97 -7.03 -20.52
C ALA A 106 -6.64 -6.21 -19.26
N GLN A 107 -7.66 -5.65 -18.60
CA GLN A 107 -7.49 -4.91 -17.35
C GLN A 107 -6.91 -5.77 -16.21
N LEU A 108 -7.29 -7.04 -16.14
CA LEU A 108 -6.70 -7.98 -15.18
C LEU A 108 -5.23 -8.27 -15.49
N SER A 109 -4.85 -8.27 -16.76
CA SER A 109 -3.44 -8.35 -17.17
C SER A 109 -2.66 -7.11 -16.73
N ASP A 110 -3.22 -5.91 -16.88
CA ASP A 110 -2.61 -4.66 -16.43
C ASP A 110 -2.44 -4.62 -14.90
N VAL A 111 -3.45 -5.05 -14.13
CA VAL A 111 -3.35 -5.18 -12.67
C VAL A 111 -2.26 -6.18 -12.28
N SER A 112 -2.15 -7.30 -13.01
CA SER A 112 -1.10 -8.30 -12.76
C SER A 112 0.28 -7.74 -13.08
N LEU A 113 0.41 -6.95 -14.16
CA LEU A 113 1.63 -6.26 -14.53
C LEU A 113 2.06 -5.27 -13.46
N TYR A 114 1.13 -4.49 -12.90
CA TYR A 114 1.43 -3.59 -11.78
C TYR A 114 1.95 -4.33 -10.55
N LEU A 115 1.28 -5.43 -10.15
CA LEU A 115 1.61 -6.14 -8.90
C LEU A 115 2.85 -7.03 -9.00
N THR A 116 3.19 -7.51 -10.20
CA THR A 116 4.22 -8.56 -10.36
C THR A 116 5.33 -8.19 -11.34
N GLY A 117 5.19 -7.08 -12.06
CA GLY A 117 6.05 -6.74 -13.21
C GLY A 117 5.86 -7.67 -14.40
N LYS A 118 4.84 -8.55 -14.40
CA LYS A 118 4.57 -9.52 -15.46
C LYS A 118 3.09 -9.47 -15.85
N PRO A 119 2.77 -9.41 -17.15
CA PRO A 119 1.38 -9.45 -17.59
C PRO A 119 0.80 -10.86 -17.40
N LEU A 120 -0.51 -10.93 -17.25
CA LEU A 120 -1.24 -12.19 -17.35
C LEU A 120 -1.32 -12.61 -18.83
N MET A 121 -0.79 -13.78 -19.15
CA MET A 121 -0.84 -14.35 -20.48
C MET A 121 -2.12 -15.19 -20.62
N LEU A 122 -3.26 -14.54 -20.81
CA LEU A 122 -4.50 -15.22 -21.21
C LEU A 122 -4.36 -15.59 -22.69
N ASP A 123 -4.13 -16.88 -22.94
CA ASP A 123 -4.11 -17.58 -24.22
C ASP A 123 -4.07 -16.64 -25.44
N ALA A 124 -2.88 -16.38 -25.96
CA ALA A 124 -2.63 -15.53 -27.14
C ALA A 124 -3.45 -15.90 -28.39
N ALA A 125 -4.16 -17.04 -28.39
CA ALA A 125 -5.06 -17.49 -29.43
C ALA A 125 -6.45 -16.79 -29.43
N ALA A 126 -6.88 -16.16 -28.34
CA ALA A 126 -8.22 -15.54 -28.26
C ALA A 126 -8.25 -14.06 -28.73
N GLN A 127 -7.09 -13.42 -28.88
CA GLN A 127 -6.97 -11.96 -29.00
C GLN A 127 -6.73 -11.45 -30.43
N THR A 128 -6.72 -12.31 -31.45
CA THR A 128 -6.65 -11.90 -32.87
C THR A 128 -8.01 -11.55 -33.48
N GLY A 129 -9.06 -11.39 -32.67
CA GLY A 129 -10.45 -11.19 -33.14
C GLY A 129 -11.17 -9.93 -32.67
N ALA A 130 -10.58 -9.11 -31.79
CA ALA A 130 -11.23 -7.93 -31.22
C ALA A 130 -10.52 -6.64 -31.64
N GLY A 131 -10.63 -6.31 -32.92
CA GLY A 131 -10.10 -5.08 -33.49
C GLY A 131 -10.80 -4.76 -34.81
N ALA A 132 -12.07 -4.35 -34.75
CA ALA A 132 -12.76 -3.58 -35.78
C ALA A 132 -14.22 -3.32 -35.39
N GLU A 133 -14.47 -2.39 -34.47
CA GLU A 133 -15.75 -1.69 -34.34
C GLU A 133 -15.37 -0.24 -34.00
N GLY A 134 -15.64 0.81 -34.76
CA GLY A 134 -16.36 1.03 -36.00
C GLY A 134 -16.44 2.56 -36.08
N GLU A 135 -15.63 3.16 -36.94
CA GLU A 135 -15.77 4.58 -37.32
C GLU A 135 -17.04 4.67 -38.17
N GLU A 136 -18.12 5.22 -37.61
CA GLU A 136 -19.36 5.49 -38.35
C GLU A 136 -19.50 7.02 -38.56
N PRO A 137 -19.70 7.49 -39.82
CA PRO A 137 -19.94 8.91 -40.12
C PRO A 137 -21.36 9.40 -39.80
#